data_AF-A0A2D4JG87-F1
#
_entry.id   AF-A0A2D4JG87-F1
#
_cell.length_a   1.000
_cell.length_b   1.000
_cell.length_c   1.000
_cell.angle_alpha   90.00
_cell.angle_beta   90.00
_cell.angle_gamma   90.00
#
_symmetry.space_group_name_H-M   'P 1'
#
loop_
_entity.id
_entity.type
_entity.pdbx_description
1 polymer ?
#
loop_
_entity_poly.entity_id
_entity_poly.type
_entity_poly.pdbx_seq_one_letter_code
_entity_poly.pdbx_strand_id
1 'polypeptide(L)'
;IDTHSAFEDEIISLSLGAEIVMDFKHPDGRTVAVLLPQRSLLVMSGESRYLWTHGITPRKFDVVQTPGGENVGSITVDIRKLTLNKRGKRISFTFRKIKRSPCCCSFPSVCDSRHKERVSSFHNSDKDASVLEQKYVHEVYEDIARHFSNTRHSPWPQVVEFLKGLPCGAIVADVGCGNGKYLGLRKDLYMLGCDRSKTLVDICGEKEFQAFVCDALTVPVRSGSCDACISIAVVHHFSTVERRLAVLCELIRLLRPGGKALVYVWAMEQEYKEQKSKYLKGKNASDKRLGKAVSDTLNKTGSTECQGLAQPSKDCNQPNETSNSPNKMGPARLPVHTNRTSFETQDVLVPWHLKDGMSKKTGHAKLSQPLDGLTYAPEPNPVFHRYYHVFCEGELEQLCKQLGCIKVQRSYYDQGNWCVVLEKQ
;
A
#
# COMPACT_ATOMS: atom_id res chain seq x y z
N ILE A 1 17.56 3.33 6.22
CA ILE A 1 17.81 4.78 6.05
C ILE A 1 17.48 5.41 7.39
N ASP A 2 18.45 6.08 8.02
CA ASP A 2 18.17 6.80 9.26
C ASP A 2 17.30 8.02 8.98
N THR A 3 16.28 8.21 9.83
CA THR A 3 15.27 9.27 9.72
C THR A 3 15.92 10.66 9.62
N HIS A 4 15.60 11.44 8.58
CA HIS A 4 16.15 12.79 8.37
C HIS A 4 15.53 13.80 9.34
N SER A 5 14.29 13.58 9.76
CA SER A 5 13.55 14.50 10.64
C SER A 5 13.94 14.37 12.11
N ALA A 6 14.37 13.17 12.54
CA ALA A 6 14.53 12.87 13.95
C ALA A 6 15.92 13.25 14.50
N PHE A 7 16.94 13.20 13.65
CA PHE A 7 18.34 13.32 14.08
C PHE A 7 19.08 14.40 13.29
N GLU A 8 20.09 15.00 13.91
CA GLU A 8 21.02 15.94 13.27
C GLU A 8 21.87 15.23 12.19
N ASP A 9 22.87 15.93 11.65
CA ASP A 9 23.67 15.42 10.54
C ASP A 9 24.53 14.23 10.95
N GLU A 10 25.20 14.32 12.09
CA GLU A 10 26.17 13.32 12.50
C GLU A 10 25.51 12.10 13.16
N ILE A 11 25.79 10.92 12.61
CA ILE A 11 25.55 9.63 13.25
C ILE A 11 26.90 9.00 13.57
N ILE A 12 27.13 8.73 14.84
CA ILE A 12 28.41 8.23 15.33
C ILE A 12 28.22 6.80 15.81
N SER A 13 28.99 5.85 15.28
CA SER A 13 28.98 4.44 15.72
C SER A 13 30.33 4.06 16.30
N LEU A 14 30.40 3.85 17.62
CA LEU A 14 31.56 3.33 18.31
C LEU A 14 31.54 1.80 18.27
N SER A 15 32.57 1.20 17.67
CA SER A 15 32.73 -0.24 17.52
C SER A 15 33.70 -0.80 18.56
N LEU A 16 33.21 -1.69 19.43
CA LEU A 16 34.03 -2.40 20.43
C LEU A 16 34.06 -3.91 20.13
N GLY A 17 35.20 -4.54 20.39
CA GLY A 17 35.39 -5.96 20.10
C GLY A 17 35.82 -6.19 18.66
N ALA A 18 35.31 -7.25 18.02
CA ALA A 18 35.74 -7.68 16.69
C ALA A 18 35.46 -6.63 15.59
N GLU A 19 36.32 -6.61 14.56
CA GLU A 19 36.07 -5.87 13.32
C GLU A 19 34.89 -6.45 12.53
N ILE A 20 34.27 -5.64 11.68
CA ILE A 20 33.14 -6.05 10.87
C ILE A 20 33.04 -5.23 9.60
N VAL A 21 32.47 -5.81 8.55
CA VAL A 21 32.17 -5.06 7.32
C VAL A 21 30.74 -4.54 7.35
N MET A 22 30.60 -3.24 7.12
CA MET A 22 29.33 -2.53 6.95
C MET A 22 29.15 -2.16 5.47
N ASP A 23 28.02 -2.55 4.91
CA ASP A 23 27.70 -2.35 3.50
C ASP A 23 26.92 -1.04 3.34
N PHE A 24 27.37 -0.16 2.45
CA PHE A 24 26.71 1.07 2.04
C PHE A 24 26.18 0.90 0.62
N LYS A 25 24.92 1.26 0.36
CA LYS A 25 24.29 1.20 -0.97
C LYS A 25 23.68 2.55 -1.32
N HIS A 26 24.08 3.07 -2.47
CA HIS A 26 23.58 4.29 -3.05
C HIS A 26 22.37 4.01 -3.95
N PRO A 27 21.39 4.93 -4.06
CA PRO A 27 20.20 4.75 -4.90
C PRO A 27 20.44 4.50 -6.39
N ASP A 28 21.58 4.91 -6.94
CA ASP A 28 21.98 4.63 -8.35
C ASP A 28 22.54 3.23 -8.58
N GLY A 29 22.55 2.37 -7.54
CA GLY A 29 23.04 1.00 -7.60
C GLY A 29 24.50 0.82 -7.16
N ARG A 30 25.25 1.91 -6.90
CA ARG A 30 26.61 1.78 -6.33
C ARG A 30 26.56 1.15 -4.94
N THR A 31 27.51 0.27 -4.65
CA THR A 31 27.66 -0.38 -3.35
C THR A 31 29.11 -0.25 -2.90
N VAL A 32 29.32 0.09 -1.64
CA VAL A 32 30.63 0.24 -1.01
C VAL A 32 30.66 -0.57 0.28
N ALA A 33 31.65 -1.45 0.43
CA ALA A 33 31.87 -2.20 1.65
C ALA A 33 32.97 -1.53 2.48
N VAL A 34 32.61 -1.12 3.70
CA VAL A 34 33.49 -0.40 4.63
C VAL A 34 33.87 -1.35 5.76
N LEU A 35 35.17 -1.61 5.92
CA LEU A 35 35.67 -2.32 7.08
C LEU A 35 35.66 -1.38 8.29
N LEU A 36 34.99 -1.79 9.36
CA LEU A 36 35.00 -1.13 10.66
C LEU A 36 35.98 -1.87 11.57
N PRO A 37 37.19 -1.32 11.80
CA PRO A 37 38.18 -1.99 12.64
C PRO A 37 37.70 -2.17 14.07
N GLN A 38 38.35 -3.05 14.82
CA GLN A 38 38.18 -3.10 16.26
C GLN A 38 38.52 -1.75 16.91
N ARG A 39 37.75 -1.32 17.92
CA ARG A 39 37.99 -0.07 18.68
C ARG A 39 38.00 1.17 17.77
N SER A 40 37.13 1.20 16.78
CA SER A 40 37.01 2.30 15.82
C SER A 40 35.76 3.13 16.07
N LEU A 41 35.80 4.37 15.61
CA LEU A 41 34.67 5.28 15.57
C LEU A 41 34.30 5.55 14.11
N LEU A 42 33.08 5.18 13.71
CA LEU A 42 32.51 5.54 12.43
C LEU A 42 31.71 6.84 12.60
N VAL A 43 31.98 7.84 11.77
CA VAL A 43 31.19 9.07 11.71
C VAL A 43 30.57 9.16 10.32
N MET A 44 29.25 9.24 10.27
CA MET A 44 28.48 9.42 9.04
C MET A 44 27.85 10.80 9.07
N SER A 45 28.13 11.60 8.04
CA SER A 45 27.60 12.95 7.84
C SER A 45 27.35 13.20 6.35
N GLY A 46 26.52 14.20 6.05
CA GLY A 46 26.21 14.61 4.68
C GLY A 46 25.67 13.45 3.84
N GLU A 47 26.27 13.22 2.68
CA GLU A 47 25.80 12.21 1.71
C GLU A 47 25.70 10.81 2.32
N SER A 48 26.72 10.39 3.07
CA SER A 48 26.78 9.05 3.68
C SER A 48 25.65 8.75 4.66
N ARG A 49 25.06 9.81 5.27
CA ARG A 49 23.95 9.73 6.23
C ARG A 49 22.59 9.96 5.57
N TYR A 50 22.50 10.87 4.62
CA TYR A 50 21.22 11.30 4.02
C TYR A 50 20.86 10.55 2.74
N LEU A 51 21.84 10.06 1.98
CA LEU A 51 21.59 9.48 0.65
C LEU A 51 21.86 7.98 0.60
N TRP A 52 22.84 7.50 1.35
CA TRP A 52 23.23 6.10 1.35
C TRP A 52 22.42 5.29 2.37
N THR A 53 22.00 4.10 1.97
CA THR A 53 21.53 3.08 2.92
C THR A 53 22.73 2.31 3.45
N HIS A 54 22.73 1.96 4.72
CA HIS A 54 23.86 1.25 5.31
C HIS A 54 23.41 0.14 6.26
N GLY A 55 24.20 -0.91 6.39
CA GLY A 55 23.89 -1.98 7.34
C GLY A 55 24.95 -3.08 7.38
N ILE A 56 24.88 -3.87 8.46
CA ILE A 56 25.72 -5.05 8.62
C ILE A 56 24.88 -6.26 8.19
N THR A 57 25.16 -6.80 7.01
CA THR A 57 24.45 -7.98 6.49
C THR A 57 24.72 -9.19 7.38
N PRO A 58 23.73 -10.02 7.78
CA PRO A 58 23.96 -11.22 8.58
C PRO A 58 24.76 -12.29 7.80
N ARG A 59 26.01 -12.57 8.21
CA ARG A 59 26.88 -13.60 7.63
C ARG A 59 27.91 -14.10 8.65
N LYS A 60 28.52 -15.28 8.41
CA LYS A 60 29.53 -15.89 9.30
C LYS A 60 30.95 -15.38 9.04
N PHE A 61 31.23 -14.96 7.80
CA PHE A 61 32.52 -14.48 7.34
C PHE A 61 32.34 -13.18 6.56
N ASP A 62 33.29 -12.27 6.70
CA ASP A 62 33.42 -11.06 5.89
C ASP A 62 34.55 -11.22 4.87
N VAL A 63 34.38 -10.64 3.70
CA VAL A 63 35.46 -10.51 2.71
C VAL A 63 36.20 -9.21 3.04
N VAL A 64 37.49 -9.30 3.36
CA VAL A 64 38.33 -8.17 3.77
C VAL A 64 39.60 -8.12 2.92
N GLN A 65 40.23 -6.96 2.81
CA GLN A 65 41.51 -6.83 2.10
C GLN A 65 42.66 -7.49 2.86
N THR A 66 43.60 -8.08 2.13
CA THR A 66 44.87 -8.61 2.68
C THR A 66 45.64 -7.49 3.40
N PRO A 67 46.27 -7.75 4.57
CA PRO A 67 47.06 -6.75 5.27
C PRO A 67 48.26 -6.34 4.42
N GLY A 68 48.28 -5.09 3.92
CA GLY A 68 49.39 -4.57 3.10
C GLY A 68 49.06 -3.50 2.04
N GLY A 69 47.83 -2.95 2.00
CA GLY A 69 47.45 -1.88 1.07
C GLY A 69 47.04 -0.60 1.79
N GLU A 70 47.51 0.56 1.30
CA GLU A 70 47.46 1.89 1.94
C GLU A 70 46.07 2.53 2.08
N ASN A 71 44.97 1.86 1.72
CA ASN A 71 43.62 2.42 1.78
C ASN A 71 42.85 1.90 2.99
N VAL A 72 43.06 2.54 4.14
CA VAL A 72 42.25 2.29 5.34
C VAL A 72 40.81 2.71 5.08
N GLY A 73 39.90 1.73 4.97
CA GLY A 73 38.44 1.97 5.09
C GLY A 73 37.57 1.57 3.90
N SER A 74 38.10 1.28 2.71
CA SER A 74 37.29 0.85 1.55
C SER A 74 37.82 -0.44 0.93
N ILE A 75 36.97 -1.46 0.84
CA ILE A 75 37.32 -2.76 0.24
C ILE A 75 37.26 -2.64 -1.29
N THR A 76 38.42 -2.59 -1.93
CA THR A 76 38.56 -2.59 -3.40
C THR A 76 38.28 -3.98 -3.99
N VAL A 77 37.77 -4.00 -5.23
CA VAL A 77 37.37 -5.21 -5.98
C VAL A 77 38.58 -5.89 -6.67
N ASP A 78 39.79 -5.74 -6.13
CA ASP A 78 40.93 -6.50 -6.64
C ASP A 78 40.92 -7.89 -6.00
N ILE A 79 40.39 -8.87 -6.74
CA ILE A 79 40.19 -10.26 -6.30
C ILE A 79 41.48 -10.87 -5.75
N ARG A 80 42.66 -10.42 -6.21
CA ARG A 80 43.97 -10.95 -5.79
C ARG A 80 44.38 -10.50 -4.38
N LYS A 81 43.63 -9.59 -3.75
CA LYS A 81 43.92 -9.02 -2.44
C LYS A 81 42.80 -9.20 -1.43
N LEU A 82 41.96 -10.24 -1.57
CA LEU A 82 40.84 -10.50 -0.67
C LEU A 82 41.08 -11.77 0.17
N THR A 83 40.69 -11.72 1.44
CA THR A 83 40.68 -12.86 2.35
C THR A 83 39.35 -12.93 3.12
N LEU A 84 39.06 -14.08 3.73
CA LEU A 84 37.88 -14.28 4.56
C LEU A 84 38.22 -14.09 6.03
N ASN A 85 37.58 -13.13 6.68
CA ASN A 85 37.66 -12.97 8.12
C ASN A 85 36.41 -13.53 8.82
N LYS A 86 36.60 -14.33 9.87
CA LYS A 86 35.51 -14.91 10.65
C LYS A 86 34.95 -13.87 11.62
N ARG A 87 33.63 -13.70 11.65
CA ARG A 87 33.01 -12.73 12.56
C ARG A 87 33.14 -13.13 14.02
N GLY A 88 33.66 -12.21 14.82
CA GLY A 88 33.70 -12.29 16.27
C GLY A 88 32.57 -11.51 16.94
N LYS A 89 32.55 -11.52 18.28
CA LYS A 89 31.59 -10.72 19.06
C LYS A 89 31.98 -9.24 18.97
N ARG A 90 31.05 -8.42 18.49
CA ARG A 90 31.16 -6.95 18.43
C ARG A 90 30.02 -6.33 19.21
N ILE A 91 30.31 -5.30 20.00
CA ILE A 91 29.34 -4.44 20.67
C ILE A 91 29.48 -3.07 20.04
N SER A 92 28.38 -2.43 19.66
CA SER A 92 28.44 -1.06 19.14
C SER A 92 27.43 -0.15 19.77
N PHE A 93 27.89 1.06 20.07
CA PHE A 93 27.07 2.16 20.55
C PHE A 93 26.87 3.14 19.41
N THR A 94 25.61 3.43 19.07
CA THR A 94 25.29 4.42 18.04
C THR A 94 24.70 5.66 18.70
N PHE A 95 25.41 6.76 18.59
CA PHE A 95 25.02 8.07 19.11
C PHE A 95 24.37 8.86 17.99
N ARG A 96 23.22 9.47 18.31
CA ARG A 96 22.47 10.34 17.41
C ARG A 96 22.00 11.54 18.22
N LYS A 97 22.23 12.75 17.73
CA LYS A 97 21.71 13.97 18.37
C LYS A 97 20.31 14.26 17.84
N ILE A 98 19.37 14.51 18.74
CA ILE A 98 17.96 14.75 18.37
C ILE A 98 17.82 16.13 17.75
N LYS A 99 17.18 16.18 16.59
CA LYS A 99 16.88 17.43 15.89
C LYS A 99 15.60 18.06 16.45
N ARG A 100 15.65 19.37 16.75
CA ARG A 100 14.49 20.13 17.28
C ARG A 100 13.88 21.09 16.26
N SER A 101 14.44 21.18 15.07
CA SER A 101 14.00 22.04 13.98
C SER A 101 13.70 21.23 12.70
N PRO A 102 12.90 21.76 11.76
CA PRO A 102 12.64 21.10 10.49
C PRO A 102 13.93 20.73 9.73
N CYS A 103 13.89 19.64 8.96
CA CYS A 103 15.09 19.19 8.25
C CYS A 103 15.39 20.05 7.02
N CYS A 104 16.56 20.69 7.02
CA CYS A 104 17.11 21.50 5.94
C CYS A 104 18.25 20.81 5.16
N CYS A 105 18.30 19.48 5.11
CA CYS A 105 19.37 18.76 4.41
C CYS A 105 19.40 19.04 2.89
N SER A 106 20.58 18.92 2.29
CA SER A 106 20.80 19.07 0.84
C SER A 106 20.26 17.93 -0.04
N PHE A 107 19.54 16.97 0.55
CA PHE A 107 19.03 15.76 -0.12
C PHE A 107 17.50 15.69 -0.09
N PRO A 108 16.78 16.64 -0.73
CA PRO A 108 15.33 16.78 -0.62
C PRO A 108 14.54 15.60 -1.22
N SER A 109 15.11 14.86 -2.19
CA SER A 109 14.46 13.72 -2.85
C SER A 109 14.22 12.52 -1.92
N VAL A 110 15.06 12.37 -0.90
CA VAL A 110 15.05 11.25 0.06
C VAL A 110 14.73 11.70 1.49
N CYS A 111 14.44 12.99 1.70
CA CYS A 111 14.20 13.58 3.02
C CYS A 111 12.76 13.38 3.50
N ASP A 112 12.58 12.61 4.57
CA ASP A 112 11.27 12.34 5.21
C ASP A 112 10.52 13.61 5.67
N SER A 113 11.22 14.68 6.03
CA SER A 113 10.64 15.94 6.47
C SER A 113 9.99 16.70 5.31
N ARG A 114 10.56 16.58 4.11
CA ARG A 114 9.99 17.14 2.88
C ARG A 114 9.02 16.19 2.19
N HIS A 115 9.11 14.89 2.46
CA HIS A 115 8.05 13.95 2.13
C HIS A 115 6.77 14.24 2.93
N LYS A 116 6.87 14.69 4.20
CA LYS A 116 5.70 15.19 4.95
C LYS A 116 5.06 16.45 4.34
N GLU A 117 5.85 17.38 3.79
CA GLU A 117 5.31 18.52 3.02
C GLU A 117 4.86 18.13 1.59
N ARG A 118 5.29 16.97 1.05
CA ARG A 118 4.81 16.46 -0.25
C ARG A 118 3.52 15.64 -0.17
N VAL A 119 3.07 15.25 1.02
CA VAL A 119 1.72 14.65 1.15
C VAL A 119 0.62 15.68 0.87
N SER A 120 0.92 16.99 0.89
CA SER A 120 -0.07 18.04 0.62
C SER A 120 -0.09 18.55 -0.83
N SER A 121 0.45 17.82 -1.80
CA SER A 121 0.10 18.04 -3.22
C SER A 121 0.48 16.88 -4.14
N PHE A 122 -0.25 15.77 -4.05
CA PHE A 122 -0.77 15.25 -5.31
C PHE A 122 -1.63 16.38 -5.89
N HIS A 123 -1.59 16.58 -7.20
CA HIS A 123 -2.46 17.58 -7.83
C HIS A 123 -3.92 17.20 -7.50
N ASN A 124 -4.49 17.81 -6.45
CA ASN A 124 -5.79 17.47 -5.85
C ASN A 124 -6.93 18.13 -6.64
N SER A 125 -6.78 18.22 -7.96
CA SER A 125 -7.90 18.61 -8.80
C SER A 125 -8.72 17.36 -9.10
N ASP A 126 -10.04 17.51 -9.15
CA ASP A 126 -10.96 16.44 -9.55
C ASP A 126 -10.57 15.84 -10.92
N LYS A 127 -9.98 16.68 -11.80
CA LYS A 127 -9.48 16.25 -13.11
C LYS A 127 -8.32 15.27 -13.01
N ASP A 128 -7.34 15.52 -12.15
CA ASP A 128 -6.19 14.63 -11.99
C ASP A 128 -6.60 13.31 -11.34
N ALA A 129 -7.51 13.37 -10.38
CA ALA A 129 -8.14 12.21 -9.77
C ALA A 129 -8.86 11.35 -10.82
N SER A 130 -9.69 11.97 -11.65
CA SER A 130 -10.39 11.29 -12.75
C SER A 130 -9.43 10.64 -13.75
N VAL A 131 -8.32 11.29 -14.11
CA VAL A 131 -7.30 10.71 -15.00
C VAL A 131 -6.61 9.49 -14.37
N LEU A 132 -6.29 9.58 -13.07
CA LEU A 132 -5.68 8.47 -12.33
C LEU A 132 -6.63 7.28 -12.23
N GLU A 133 -7.88 7.52 -11.88
CA GLU A 133 -8.94 6.50 -11.80
C GLU A 133 -9.22 5.88 -13.18
N GLN A 134 -9.27 6.70 -14.23
CA GLN A 134 -9.44 6.21 -15.60
C GLN A 134 -8.35 5.21 -15.98
N LYS A 135 -7.08 5.54 -15.69
CA LYS A 135 -5.93 4.71 -16.05
C LYS A 135 -5.77 3.48 -15.17
N TYR A 136 -5.88 3.63 -13.85
CA TYR A 136 -5.55 2.58 -12.89
C TYR A 136 -6.77 1.88 -12.27
N VAL A 137 -7.99 2.25 -12.66
CA VAL A 137 -9.23 1.57 -12.26
C VAL A 137 -10.02 1.19 -13.50
N HIS A 138 -10.51 2.15 -14.27
CA HIS A 138 -11.49 1.88 -15.33
C HIS A 138 -10.91 1.01 -16.46
N GLU A 139 -9.80 1.42 -17.06
CA GLU A 139 -9.13 0.66 -18.13
C GLU A 139 -8.70 -0.72 -17.63
N VAL A 140 -8.13 -0.78 -16.43
CA VAL A 140 -7.67 -2.04 -15.86
C VAL A 140 -8.81 -3.03 -15.65
N TYR A 141 -9.94 -2.60 -15.05
CA TYR A 141 -11.07 -3.48 -14.83
C TYR A 141 -11.73 -3.92 -16.13
N GLU A 142 -11.79 -3.06 -17.14
CA GLU A 142 -12.25 -3.43 -18.47
C GLU A 142 -11.38 -4.55 -19.08
N ASP A 143 -10.05 -4.41 -18.97
CA ASP A 143 -9.09 -5.40 -19.50
C ASP A 143 -9.12 -6.74 -18.74
N ILE A 144 -9.31 -6.71 -17.41
CA ILE A 144 -9.24 -7.92 -16.59
C ILE A 144 -10.61 -8.54 -16.28
N ALA A 145 -11.73 -7.92 -16.69
CA ALA A 145 -13.09 -8.26 -16.27
C ALA A 145 -13.42 -9.76 -16.35
N ARG A 146 -13.10 -10.42 -17.46
CA ARG A 146 -13.36 -11.86 -17.66
C ARG A 146 -12.55 -12.74 -16.69
N HIS A 147 -11.26 -12.47 -16.53
CA HIS A 147 -10.41 -13.20 -15.58
C HIS A 147 -10.78 -12.87 -14.12
N PHE A 148 -11.17 -11.63 -13.84
CA PHE A 148 -11.73 -11.21 -12.55
C PHE A 148 -12.99 -12.02 -12.21
N SER A 149 -13.90 -12.17 -13.17
CA SER A 149 -15.18 -12.86 -12.98
C SER A 149 -14.99 -14.33 -12.63
N ASN A 150 -14.11 -15.04 -13.35
CA ASN A 150 -13.85 -16.48 -13.18
C ASN A 150 -13.23 -16.86 -11.82
N THR A 151 -12.69 -15.89 -11.08
CA THR A 151 -11.93 -16.15 -9.84
C THR A 151 -12.68 -15.77 -8.57
N ARG A 152 -13.89 -15.19 -8.67
CA ARG A 152 -14.55 -14.51 -7.53
C ARG A 152 -16.05 -14.76 -7.43
N HIS A 153 -16.45 -16.01 -7.15
CA HIS A 153 -17.86 -16.38 -7.03
C HIS A 153 -18.41 -16.37 -5.59
N SER A 154 -17.61 -16.72 -4.57
CA SER A 154 -18.14 -16.96 -3.22
C SER A 154 -18.59 -15.68 -2.50
N PRO A 155 -19.90 -15.52 -2.17
CA PRO A 155 -20.43 -14.39 -1.40
C PRO A 155 -19.77 -14.21 -0.03
N TRP A 156 -19.65 -12.95 0.41
CA TRP A 156 -19.17 -12.66 1.77
C TRP A 156 -20.33 -12.88 2.76
N PRO A 157 -20.16 -13.66 3.85
CA PRO A 157 -21.26 -14.05 4.73
C PRO A 157 -22.03 -12.86 5.32
N GLN A 158 -21.34 -11.80 5.71
CA GLN A 158 -21.97 -10.61 6.31
C GLN A 158 -22.80 -9.81 5.29
N VAL A 159 -22.37 -9.77 4.02
CA VAL A 159 -23.15 -9.15 2.93
C VAL A 159 -24.41 -9.98 2.65
N VAL A 160 -24.27 -11.32 2.65
CA VAL A 160 -25.40 -12.23 2.53
C VAL A 160 -26.39 -12.04 3.67
N GLU A 161 -25.91 -11.91 4.90
CA GLU A 161 -26.76 -11.70 6.08
C GLU A 161 -27.51 -10.36 6.01
N PHE A 162 -26.83 -9.28 5.61
CA PHE A 162 -27.47 -7.99 5.38
C PHE A 162 -28.62 -8.09 4.36
N LEU A 163 -28.38 -8.71 3.21
CA LEU A 163 -29.41 -8.91 2.18
C LEU A 163 -30.53 -9.85 2.66
N LYS A 164 -30.19 -10.85 3.49
CA LYS A 164 -31.18 -11.75 4.09
C LYS A 164 -32.10 -11.05 5.09
N GLY A 165 -31.61 -10.02 5.77
CA GLY A 165 -32.40 -9.22 6.70
C GLY A 165 -33.41 -8.29 6.04
N LEU A 166 -33.41 -8.16 4.71
CA LEU A 166 -34.35 -7.29 3.98
C LEU A 166 -35.74 -7.95 3.81
N PRO A 167 -36.81 -7.14 3.84
CA PRO A 167 -38.16 -7.64 3.61
C PRO A 167 -38.34 -8.12 2.16
N CYS A 168 -39.27 -9.05 1.95
CA CYS A 168 -39.68 -9.50 0.62
C CYS A 168 -40.16 -8.31 -0.22
N GLY A 169 -39.79 -8.29 -1.50
CA GLY A 169 -40.12 -7.23 -2.44
C GLY A 169 -39.29 -5.96 -2.27
N ALA A 170 -38.24 -5.95 -1.43
CA ALA A 170 -37.39 -4.77 -1.28
C ALA A 170 -36.61 -4.47 -2.58
N ILE A 171 -36.49 -3.18 -2.90
CA ILE A 171 -35.72 -2.64 -4.02
C ILE A 171 -34.28 -2.39 -3.54
N VAL A 172 -33.32 -3.04 -4.19
CA VAL A 172 -31.90 -2.98 -3.79
C VAL A 172 -31.03 -2.52 -4.94
N ALA A 173 -30.19 -1.52 -4.70
CA ALA A 173 -29.14 -1.12 -5.64
C ALA A 173 -27.79 -1.73 -5.22
N ASP A 174 -27.12 -2.42 -6.15
CA ASP A 174 -25.72 -2.87 -6.00
C ASP A 174 -24.82 -1.94 -6.83
N VAL A 175 -24.23 -0.93 -6.18
CA VAL A 175 -23.44 0.12 -6.83
C VAL A 175 -21.98 -0.31 -6.87
N GLY A 176 -21.50 -0.59 -8.08
CA GLY A 176 -20.27 -1.34 -8.36
C GLY A 176 -20.48 -2.85 -8.22
N CYS A 177 -21.51 -3.37 -8.91
CA CYS A 177 -21.96 -4.77 -8.80
C CYS A 177 -20.94 -5.79 -9.35
N GLY A 178 -19.94 -5.33 -10.09
CA GLY A 178 -18.94 -6.18 -10.73
C GLY A 178 -19.58 -7.24 -11.62
N ASN A 179 -19.29 -8.51 -11.34
CA ASN A 179 -19.83 -9.63 -12.12
C ASN A 179 -21.23 -10.10 -11.65
N GLY A 180 -21.95 -9.28 -10.87
CA GLY A 180 -23.31 -9.56 -10.41
C GLY A 180 -23.36 -10.58 -9.27
N LYS A 181 -22.30 -10.67 -8.47
CA LYS A 181 -22.12 -11.66 -7.40
C LYS A 181 -23.29 -11.72 -6.41
N TYR A 182 -23.97 -10.60 -6.16
CA TYR A 182 -25.06 -10.51 -5.19
C TYR A 182 -26.46 -10.38 -5.83
N LEU A 183 -26.54 -10.02 -7.12
CA LEU A 183 -27.81 -9.74 -7.81
C LEU A 183 -28.77 -10.94 -7.86
N GLY A 184 -28.24 -12.15 -7.90
CA GLY A 184 -29.02 -13.39 -7.93
C GLY A 184 -29.19 -14.09 -6.59
N LEU A 185 -28.79 -13.47 -5.47
CA LEU A 185 -28.75 -14.14 -4.17
C LEU A 185 -30.15 -14.49 -3.63
N ARG A 186 -31.12 -13.59 -3.86
CA ARG A 186 -32.50 -13.73 -3.41
C ARG A 186 -33.45 -13.31 -4.52
N LYS A 187 -34.31 -14.23 -4.94
CA LYS A 187 -35.28 -14.01 -6.04
C LYS A 187 -36.48 -13.15 -5.66
N ASP A 188 -36.70 -12.97 -4.36
CA ASP A 188 -37.80 -12.17 -3.82
C ASP A 188 -37.42 -10.69 -3.62
N LEU A 189 -36.18 -10.31 -3.92
CA LEU A 189 -35.72 -8.92 -3.94
C LEU A 189 -35.68 -8.38 -5.37
N TYR A 190 -36.06 -7.11 -5.55
CA TYR A 190 -35.88 -6.42 -6.84
C TYR A 190 -34.51 -5.75 -6.86
N MET A 191 -33.51 -6.49 -7.35
CA MET A 191 -32.11 -6.02 -7.37
C MET A 191 -31.74 -5.40 -8.71
N LEU A 192 -31.12 -4.22 -8.67
CA LEU A 192 -30.55 -3.52 -9.80
C LEU A 192 -29.04 -3.33 -9.55
N GLY A 193 -28.21 -3.79 -10.48
CA GLY A 193 -26.77 -3.57 -10.43
C GLY A 193 -26.34 -2.41 -11.31
N CYS A 194 -25.25 -1.75 -10.94
CA CYS A 194 -24.53 -0.91 -11.88
C CYS A 194 -23.02 -1.03 -11.69
N ASP A 195 -22.27 -0.88 -12.78
CA ASP A 195 -20.82 -0.86 -12.75
C ASP A 195 -20.29 0.06 -13.85
N ARG A 196 -19.08 0.60 -13.66
CA ARG A 196 -18.44 1.46 -14.66
C ARG A 196 -17.89 0.66 -15.83
N SER A 197 -17.51 -0.60 -15.60
CA SER A 197 -16.98 -1.50 -16.63
C SER A 197 -18.12 -2.09 -17.44
N LYS A 198 -18.07 -1.86 -18.76
CA LYS A 198 -19.04 -2.42 -19.68
C LYS A 198 -18.94 -3.95 -19.71
N THR A 199 -17.73 -4.50 -19.76
CA THR A 199 -17.54 -5.96 -19.79
C THR A 199 -18.10 -6.64 -18.54
N LEU A 200 -18.01 -6.02 -17.35
CA LEU A 200 -18.61 -6.58 -16.12
C LEU A 200 -20.15 -6.54 -16.15
N VAL A 201 -20.74 -5.47 -16.69
CA VAL A 201 -22.20 -5.37 -16.90
C VAL A 201 -22.68 -6.38 -17.96
N ASP A 202 -21.94 -6.57 -19.05
CA ASP A 202 -22.26 -7.56 -20.07
C ASP A 202 -22.30 -8.98 -19.46
N ILE A 203 -21.35 -9.32 -18.59
CA ILE A 203 -21.32 -10.59 -17.83
C ILE A 203 -22.55 -10.73 -16.91
N CYS A 204 -23.07 -9.63 -16.36
CA CYS A 204 -24.33 -9.67 -15.60
C CYS A 204 -25.52 -9.98 -16.51
N GLY A 205 -25.55 -9.40 -17.72
CA GLY A 205 -26.56 -9.68 -18.74
C GLY A 205 -26.54 -11.13 -19.22
N GLU A 206 -25.35 -11.72 -19.40
CA GLU A 206 -25.18 -13.16 -19.70
C GLU A 206 -25.77 -14.07 -18.61
N LYS A 207 -25.89 -13.58 -17.38
CA LYS A 207 -26.52 -14.25 -16.23
C LYS A 207 -27.97 -13.83 -16.00
N GLU A 208 -28.55 -13.09 -16.95
CA GLU A 208 -29.92 -12.57 -16.90
C GLU A 208 -30.18 -11.62 -15.70
N PHE A 209 -29.13 -11.01 -15.15
CA PHE A 209 -29.27 -10.01 -14.09
C PHE A 209 -29.55 -8.62 -14.65
N GLN A 210 -30.36 -7.86 -13.92
CA GLN A 210 -30.67 -6.47 -14.26
C GLN A 210 -29.48 -5.58 -13.85
N ALA A 211 -28.64 -5.23 -14.80
CA ALA A 211 -27.51 -4.33 -14.58
C ALA A 211 -27.32 -3.33 -15.73
N PHE A 212 -26.77 -2.16 -15.43
CA PHE A 212 -26.48 -1.13 -16.43
C PHE A 212 -25.14 -0.44 -16.16
N VAL A 213 -24.57 0.19 -17.20
CA VAL A 213 -23.30 0.91 -17.11
C VAL A 213 -23.53 2.31 -16.54
N CYS A 214 -22.85 2.68 -15.46
CA CYS A 214 -22.81 4.07 -14.97
C CYS A 214 -21.57 4.37 -14.12
N ASP A 215 -21.37 5.64 -13.81
CA ASP A 215 -20.39 6.07 -12.79
C ASP A 215 -21.06 6.01 -11.40
N ALA A 216 -20.35 5.52 -10.38
CA ALA A 216 -20.87 5.46 -9.02
C ALA A 216 -21.02 6.85 -8.37
N LEU A 217 -20.42 7.88 -8.96
CA LEU A 217 -20.62 9.28 -8.58
C LEU A 217 -21.96 9.85 -9.06
N THR A 218 -22.60 9.23 -10.05
CA THR A 218 -23.87 9.69 -10.61
C THR A 218 -24.64 8.50 -11.15
N VAL A 219 -25.46 7.90 -10.29
CA VAL A 219 -26.27 6.73 -10.59
C VAL A 219 -27.62 7.20 -11.16
N PRO A 220 -28.01 6.81 -12.38
CA PRO A 220 -29.27 7.20 -13.04
C PRO A 220 -30.51 6.49 -12.46
N VAL A 221 -30.60 6.40 -11.14
CA VAL A 221 -31.74 5.90 -10.37
C VAL A 221 -32.32 7.05 -9.55
N ARG A 222 -33.65 7.06 -9.44
CA ARG A 222 -34.40 8.12 -8.75
C ARG A 222 -33.95 8.25 -7.29
N SER A 223 -33.90 9.49 -6.79
CA SER A 223 -33.64 9.72 -5.37
C SER A 223 -34.75 9.11 -4.52
N GLY A 224 -34.39 8.48 -3.40
CA GLY A 224 -35.38 7.96 -2.46
C GLY A 224 -36.17 6.75 -2.94
N SER A 225 -35.68 5.99 -3.93
CA SER A 225 -36.40 4.84 -4.49
C SER A 225 -35.93 3.48 -3.99
N CYS A 226 -34.77 3.40 -3.34
CA CYS A 226 -34.19 2.14 -2.89
C CYS A 226 -34.44 1.90 -1.40
N ASP A 227 -34.78 0.67 -1.03
CA ASP A 227 -34.89 0.20 0.35
C ASP A 227 -33.50 -0.10 0.94
N ALA A 228 -32.61 -0.59 0.09
CA ALA A 228 -31.23 -0.82 0.45
C ALA A 228 -30.26 -0.49 -0.69
N CYS A 229 -29.03 -0.16 -0.32
CA CYS A 229 -27.90 -0.04 -1.24
C CYS A 229 -26.74 -0.88 -0.71
N ILE A 230 -26.00 -1.54 -1.59
CA ILE A 230 -24.72 -2.15 -1.25
C ILE A 230 -23.64 -1.56 -2.14
N SER A 231 -22.44 -1.36 -1.59
CA SER A 231 -21.25 -0.94 -2.34
C SER A 231 -20.05 -1.67 -1.78
N ILE A 232 -19.67 -2.76 -2.47
CA ILE A 232 -18.75 -3.77 -1.93
C ILE A 232 -17.43 -3.75 -2.69
N ALA A 233 -16.36 -3.27 -2.03
CA ALA A 233 -15.03 -3.09 -2.63
C ALA A 233 -15.05 -2.15 -3.86
N VAL A 234 -15.62 -0.96 -3.66
CA VAL A 234 -15.79 0.07 -4.71
C VAL A 234 -15.20 1.41 -4.27
N VAL A 235 -15.63 1.94 -3.11
CA VAL A 235 -15.25 3.29 -2.65
C VAL A 235 -13.73 3.50 -2.53
N HIS A 236 -12.96 2.45 -2.25
CA HIS A 236 -11.49 2.53 -2.23
C HIS A 236 -10.83 2.79 -3.58
N HIS A 237 -11.58 2.80 -4.69
CA HIS A 237 -11.04 3.09 -6.01
C HIS A 237 -11.05 4.59 -6.34
N PHE A 238 -11.66 5.43 -5.52
CA PHE A 238 -11.69 6.88 -5.72
C PHE A 238 -10.52 7.56 -5.03
N SER A 239 -9.75 8.34 -5.77
CA SER A 239 -8.42 8.76 -5.35
C SER A 239 -8.37 9.98 -4.45
N THR A 240 -9.50 10.66 -4.27
CA THR A 240 -9.61 11.80 -3.35
C THR A 240 -10.72 11.58 -2.34
N VAL A 241 -10.60 12.25 -1.19
CA VAL A 241 -11.60 12.18 -0.12
C VAL A 241 -12.94 12.70 -0.62
N GLU A 242 -12.93 13.75 -1.44
CA GLU A 242 -14.12 14.40 -1.99
C GLU A 242 -14.89 13.44 -2.90
N ARG A 243 -14.20 12.70 -3.77
CA ARG A 243 -14.82 11.70 -4.66
C ARG A 243 -15.34 10.49 -3.87
N ARG A 244 -14.61 10.04 -2.84
CA ARG A 244 -15.10 9.00 -1.91
C ARG A 244 -16.38 9.44 -1.19
N LEU A 245 -16.40 10.67 -0.69
CA LEU A 245 -17.58 11.26 -0.05
C LEU A 245 -18.75 11.40 -1.03
N ALA A 246 -18.48 11.82 -2.27
CA ALA A 246 -19.51 11.94 -3.31
C ALA A 246 -20.19 10.60 -3.62
N VAL A 247 -19.46 9.50 -3.67
CA VAL A 247 -20.06 8.15 -3.82
C VAL A 247 -20.96 7.84 -2.61
N LEU A 248 -20.50 8.12 -1.39
CA LEU A 248 -21.32 7.90 -0.20
C LEU A 248 -22.59 8.77 -0.22
N CYS A 249 -22.49 10.05 -0.60
CA CYS A 249 -23.63 10.93 -0.82
C CYS A 249 -24.61 10.33 -1.83
N GLU A 250 -24.10 9.76 -2.92
CA GLU A 250 -24.91 9.16 -3.97
C GLU A 250 -25.66 7.92 -3.47
N LEU A 251 -25.02 7.05 -2.69
CA LEU A 251 -25.71 5.92 -2.04
C LEU A 251 -26.87 6.40 -1.15
N ILE A 252 -26.65 7.45 -0.36
CA ILE A 252 -27.68 8.01 0.52
C ILE A 252 -28.78 8.71 -0.28
N ARG A 253 -28.47 9.34 -1.42
CA ARG A 253 -29.47 9.92 -2.32
C ARG A 253 -30.46 8.87 -2.81
N LEU A 254 -29.97 7.67 -3.18
CA LEU A 254 -30.80 6.56 -3.67
C LEU A 254 -31.75 6.01 -2.60
N LEU A 255 -31.33 5.98 -1.34
CA LEU A 255 -32.13 5.43 -0.24
C LEU A 255 -33.38 6.28 0.06
N ARG A 256 -34.52 5.61 0.27
CA ARG A 256 -35.69 6.22 0.92
C ARG A 256 -35.41 6.45 2.43
N PRO A 257 -36.17 7.32 3.13
CA PRO A 257 -36.08 7.42 4.59
C PRO A 257 -36.26 6.04 5.26
N GLY A 258 -35.41 5.71 6.23
CA GLY A 258 -35.31 4.39 6.86
C GLY A 258 -34.61 3.31 6.02
N GLY A 259 -34.24 3.62 4.77
CA GLY A 259 -33.46 2.73 3.91
C GLY A 259 -32.01 2.59 4.41
N LYS A 260 -31.36 1.47 4.06
CA LYS A 260 -30.03 1.12 4.61
C LYS A 260 -28.96 0.94 3.54
N ALA A 261 -27.75 1.46 3.77
CA ALA A 261 -26.59 1.19 2.94
C ALA A 261 -25.58 0.28 3.66
N LEU A 262 -25.00 -0.69 2.94
CA LEU A 262 -23.83 -1.45 3.38
C LEU A 262 -22.63 -1.11 2.50
N VAL A 263 -21.55 -0.63 3.12
CA VAL A 263 -20.30 -0.29 2.41
C VAL A 263 -19.16 -1.14 2.94
N TYR A 264 -18.36 -1.69 2.03
CA TYR A 264 -17.16 -2.49 2.31
C TYR A 264 -15.94 -1.88 1.60
N VAL A 265 -14.87 -1.58 2.33
CA VAL A 265 -13.60 -1.07 1.78
C VAL A 265 -12.41 -1.83 2.35
N TRP A 266 -11.31 -1.87 1.59
CA TRP A 266 -10.10 -2.56 2.06
C TRP A 266 -9.50 -1.85 3.26
N ALA A 267 -9.13 -2.62 4.28
CA ALA A 267 -8.43 -2.11 5.45
C ALA A 267 -6.92 -2.02 5.21
N MET A 268 -6.29 -0.99 5.73
CA MET A 268 -4.84 -0.91 5.88
C MET A 268 -4.35 -2.03 6.81
N GLU A 269 -5.12 -2.31 7.87
CA GLU A 269 -4.87 -3.32 8.89
C GLU A 269 -5.27 -4.73 8.39
N GLN A 270 -4.38 -5.37 7.64
CA GLN A 270 -4.57 -6.76 7.20
C GLN A 270 -4.32 -7.80 8.32
N GLU A 271 -3.86 -7.36 9.48
CA GLU A 271 -3.84 -8.09 10.74
C GLU A 271 -4.59 -7.26 11.79
N TYR A 272 -5.64 -7.82 12.38
CA TYR A 272 -6.48 -7.11 13.34
C TYR A 272 -6.78 -8.01 14.53
N LYS A 273 -6.59 -7.48 15.75
CA LYS A 273 -6.73 -8.24 17.02
C LYS A 273 -6.01 -9.60 16.97
N GLU A 274 -4.74 -9.58 16.53
CA GLU A 274 -3.86 -10.75 16.39
C GLU A 274 -4.35 -11.82 15.39
N GLN A 275 -5.34 -11.48 14.56
CA GLN A 275 -5.85 -12.35 13.51
C GLN A 275 -5.50 -11.79 12.14
N LYS A 276 -4.70 -12.54 11.40
CA LYS A 276 -4.42 -12.26 9.99
C LYS A 276 -5.67 -12.46 9.13
N SER A 277 -5.90 -11.54 8.21
CA SER A 277 -6.95 -11.65 7.20
C SER A 277 -6.70 -12.79 6.23
N LYS A 278 -7.73 -13.18 5.48
CA LYS A 278 -7.59 -14.14 4.36
C LYS A 278 -6.61 -13.65 3.30
N TYR A 279 -6.39 -12.35 3.18
CA TYR A 279 -5.45 -11.79 2.20
C TYR A 279 -3.99 -12.18 2.52
N LEU A 280 -3.60 -12.14 3.80
CA LEU A 280 -2.26 -12.55 4.25
C LEU A 280 -2.11 -14.07 4.35
N LYS A 281 -3.20 -14.78 4.65
CA LYS A 281 -3.22 -16.25 4.72
C LYS A 281 -3.22 -16.83 3.30
N GLY A 282 -2.02 -17.08 2.75
CA GLY A 282 -1.87 -17.83 1.49
C GLY A 282 -2.62 -19.17 1.50
N LYS A 283 -2.78 -19.82 0.33
CA LYS A 283 -3.57 -21.05 0.13
C LYS A 283 -3.16 -22.29 0.98
N ASN A 284 -2.16 -22.18 1.85
CA ASN A 284 -1.62 -23.30 2.64
C ASN A 284 -1.90 -23.20 4.15
N ALA A 285 -2.89 -22.40 4.56
CA ALA A 285 -3.19 -22.16 5.99
C ALA A 285 -4.31 -23.08 6.56
N SER A 286 -4.61 -24.21 5.92
CA SER A 286 -5.57 -25.20 6.47
C SER A 286 -4.92 -26.31 7.30
N ASP A 287 -3.60 -26.29 7.53
CA ASP A 287 -2.91 -27.47 8.10
C ASP A 287 -1.95 -27.19 9.27
N LYS A 288 -2.28 -26.21 10.12
CA LYS A 288 -1.59 -26.03 11.42
C LYS A 288 -2.57 -25.72 12.53
N ARG A 289 -3.37 -26.71 12.91
CA ARG A 289 -3.90 -26.86 14.27
C ARG A 289 -3.34 -28.14 14.88
N LEU A 290 -2.06 -28.10 15.22
CA LEU A 290 -1.51 -28.91 16.32
C LEU A 290 -0.13 -28.33 16.70
N GLY A 291 -0.03 -27.75 17.89
CA GLY A 291 1.26 -27.46 18.53
C GLY A 291 1.40 -26.08 19.15
N LYS A 292 1.31 -26.07 20.49
CA LYS A 292 1.82 -25.08 21.48
C LYS A 292 1.10 -23.73 21.56
N ALA A 293 0.39 -23.33 22.61
CA ALA A 293 0.40 -23.66 24.05
C ALA A 293 1.80 -23.69 24.69
N VAL A 294 1.97 -22.87 25.73
CA VAL A 294 3.18 -22.64 26.54
C VAL A 294 4.11 -21.52 26.02
N SER A 295 3.83 -20.28 26.45
CA SER A 295 4.72 -19.53 27.35
C SER A 295 4.10 -18.18 27.71
N ASP A 296 3.10 -18.22 28.57
CA ASP A 296 2.83 -17.09 29.47
C ASP A 296 3.85 -17.11 30.61
N THR A 297 4.03 -15.93 31.21
CA THR A 297 4.78 -15.65 32.45
C THR A 297 6.27 -15.31 32.27
N LEU A 298 6.61 -14.01 32.31
CA LEU A 298 7.23 -13.43 33.51
C LEU A 298 7.43 -11.89 33.38
N ASN A 299 6.82 -11.21 34.35
CA ASN A 299 7.31 -10.08 35.15
C ASN A 299 7.37 -8.62 34.65
N LYS A 300 6.46 -7.87 35.30
CA LYS A 300 6.39 -6.44 35.67
C LYS A 300 7.65 -5.86 36.33
N THR A 301 7.52 -4.54 36.57
CA THR A 301 8.28 -3.62 37.46
C THR A 301 9.59 -3.08 36.87
N GLY A 302 9.91 -1.79 36.92
CA GLY A 302 9.26 -0.63 37.51
C GLY A 302 10.00 0.65 37.09
N SER A 303 9.41 1.77 37.47
CA SER A 303 9.84 3.19 37.42
C SER A 303 11.27 3.42 37.98
N THR A 304 11.96 4.57 37.87
CA THR A 304 11.58 5.99 37.93
C THR A 304 12.83 6.84 37.57
N GLU A 305 12.63 8.00 36.95
CA GLU A 305 13.38 9.29 37.04
C GLU A 305 14.93 9.37 37.00
N CYS A 306 15.44 10.34 36.22
CA CYS A 306 16.01 11.57 36.80
C CYS A 306 16.29 12.65 35.74
N GLN A 307 15.95 13.88 36.11
CA GLN A 307 16.11 15.14 35.39
C GLN A 307 17.54 15.68 35.52
N GLY A 308 17.95 16.52 34.57
CA GLY A 308 19.19 17.29 34.66
C GLY A 308 19.32 18.31 33.53
N LEU A 309 18.96 19.56 33.84
CA LEU A 309 19.04 20.77 33.02
C LEU A 309 20.50 21.19 32.74
N ALA A 310 20.79 21.66 31.53
CA ALA A 310 21.58 22.89 31.28
C ALA A 310 21.65 23.22 29.76
N GLN A 311 21.23 24.44 29.44
CA GLN A 311 21.50 25.20 28.21
C GLN A 311 22.77 26.09 28.42
N PRO A 312 23.11 27.09 27.57
CA PRO A 312 23.47 27.06 26.14
C PRO A 312 24.70 27.95 25.80
N SER A 313 25.21 27.86 24.57
CA SER A 313 25.90 28.96 23.83
C SER A 313 25.95 28.54 22.34
N LYS A 314 25.34 29.20 21.36
CA LYS A 314 25.48 30.54 20.73
C LYS A 314 26.80 30.78 19.98
N ASP A 315 26.62 31.32 18.77
CA ASP A 315 27.56 31.85 17.76
C ASP A 315 28.19 30.80 16.80
N CYS A 316 28.29 30.99 15.49
CA CYS A 316 28.07 32.15 14.63
C CYS A 316 28.02 31.73 13.13
N ASN A 317 27.28 32.51 12.34
CA ASN A 317 27.52 32.96 10.96
C ASN A 317 27.69 32.01 9.76
N GLN A 318 26.92 32.37 8.72
CA GLN A 318 26.92 31.89 7.33
C GLN A 318 28.23 32.23 6.56
N PRO A 319 28.40 31.76 5.31
CA PRO A 319 27.87 32.52 4.17
C PRO A 319 27.19 31.68 3.07
N ASN A 320 26.22 32.32 2.42
CA ASN A 320 25.55 31.90 1.18
C ASN A 320 26.51 31.95 -0.01
N GLU A 321 26.43 30.97 -0.91
CA GLU A 321 26.62 31.21 -2.35
C GLU A 321 25.53 30.51 -3.17
N THR A 322 24.84 31.34 -3.93
CA THR A 322 23.80 31.06 -4.91
C THR A 322 24.38 30.52 -6.22
N SER A 323 23.79 29.46 -6.77
CA SER A 323 23.64 29.34 -8.23
C SER A 323 22.37 28.53 -8.57
N ASN A 324 21.39 29.24 -9.12
CA ASN A 324 20.14 28.71 -9.64
C ASN A 324 20.35 28.11 -11.04
N SER A 325 19.87 26.90 -11.26
CA SER A 325 19.40 26.46 -12.58
C SER A 325 18.15 25.57 -12.40
N PRO A 326 17.04 25.83 -13.12
CA PRO A 326 15.76 25.19 -12.83
C PRO A 326 15.68 23.82 -13.52
N ASN A 327 15.98 22.75 -12.81
CA ASN A 327 15.66 21.40 -13.26
C ASN A 327 14.17 21.12 -13.07
N LYS A 328 13.44 21.03 -14.19
CA LYS A 328 12.05 20.54 -14.27
C LYS A 328 11.95 19.14 -13.65
N MET A 329 11.32 19.03 -12.49
CA MET A 329 11.01 17.77 -11.80
C MET A 329 9.71 17.16 -12.33
N GLY A 330 9.74 15.88 -12.72
CA GLY A 330 8.56 15.09 -13.07
C GLY A 330 7.76 14.61 -11.84
N PRO A 331 6.50 14.16 -12.02
CA PRO A 331 5.58 13.86 -10.93
C PRO A 331 6.01 12.61 -10.11
N ALA A 332 5.77 12.67 -8.80
CA ALA A 332 6.04 11.56 -7.86
C ALA A 332 5.18 10.33 -8.22
N ARG A 333 5.80 9.15 -8.33
CA ARG A 333 5.12 7.90 -8.71
C ARG A 333 4.48 7.24 -7.49
N LEU A 334 3.26 6.74 -7.63
CA LEU A 334 2.58 5.93 -6.60
C LEU A 334 3.36 4.65 -6.28
N PRO A 335 3.41 4.21 -5.01
CA PRO A 335 4.07 2.96 -4.65
C PRO A 335 3.29 1.76 -5.19
N VAL A 336 4.01 0.70 -5.56
CA VAL A 336 3.43 -0.57 -6.00
C VAL A 336 3.49 -1.57 -4.84
N HIS A 337 2.33 -2.08 -4.44
CA HIS A 337 2.20 -3.05 -3.36
C HIS A 337 2.75 -4.42 -3.75
N THR A 338 3.42 -5.10 -2.82
CA THR A 338 3.76 -6.51 -2.97
C THR A 338 2.60 -7.37 -2.48
N ASN A 339 1.97 -8.14 -3.36
CA ASN A 339 0.81 -8.94 -3.01
C ASN A 339 1.07 -9.86 -1.79
N ARG A 340 0.10 -9.90 -0.86
CA ARG A 340 0.14 -10.67 0.40
C ARG A 340 1.15 -10.18 1.44
N THR A 341 1.57 -8.92 1.38
CA THR A 341 2.26 -8.25 2.48
C THR A 341 1.33 -7.26 3.17
N SER A 342 1.77 -6.69 4.29
CA SER A 342 1.09 -5.52 4.87
C SER A 342 1.21 -4.32 3.93
N PHE A 343 0.24 -3.42 3.99
CA PHE A 343 0.30 -2.14 3.29
C PHE A 343 1.22 -1.17 4.04
N GLU A 344 1.99 -0.37 3.30
CA GLU A 344 2.91 0.63 3.86
C GLU A 344 2.37 2.07 3.71
N THR A 345 1.52 2.30 2.71
CA THR A 345 0.83 3.56 2.44
C THR A 345 -0.65 3.30 2.13
N GLN A 346 -1.50 4.31 2.33
CA GLN A 346 -2.94 4.21 2.04
C GLN A 346 -3.21 4.21 0.53
N ASP A 347 -2.55 5.10 -0.22
CA ASP A 347 -2.65 5.16 -1.68
C ASP A 347 -1.59 4.26 -2.30
N VAL A 348 -2.05 3.27 -3.07
CA VAL A 348 -1.16 2.22 -3.59
C VAL A 348 -1.65 1.60 -4.88
N LEU A 349 -0.72 1.16 -5.72
CA LEU A 349 -0.99 0.34 -6.90
C LEU A 349 -0.85 -1.15 -6.56
N VAL A 350 -1.92 -1.92 -6.70
CA VAL A 350 -1.95 -3.36 -6.43
C VAL A 350 -1.83 -4.15 -7.73
N PRO A 351 -0.77 -4.97 -7.92
CA PRO A 351 -0.54 -5.67 -9.16
C PRO A 351 -1.48 -6.88 -9.34
N TRP A 352 -2.04 -7.01 -10.54
CA TRP A 352 -2.85 -8.12 -10.99
C TRP A 352 -2.15 -8.86 -12.13
N HIS A 353 -1.91 -10.15 -11.90
CA HIS A 353 -1.24 -11.02 -12.87
C HIS A 353 -2.31 -11.86 -13.55
N LEU A 354 -2.38 -11.80 -14.88
CA LEU A 354 -3.13 -12.78 -15.66
C LEU A 354 -2.34 -14.10 -15.64
N LYS A 355 -3.01 -15.20 -15.32
CA LYS A 355 -2.42 -16.53 -15.43
C LYS A 355 -2.58 -17.05 -16.85
N ASP A 356 -1.53 -17.69 -17.38
CA ASP A 356 -1.59 -18.39 -18.67
C ASP A 356 -2.74 -19.40 -18.69
N GLY A 357 -3.59 -19.29 -19.70
CA GLY A 357 -4.72 -20.20 -19.92
C GLY A 357 -5.84 -19.64 -20.79
N MET A 358 -5.90 -18.34 -21.06
CA MET A 358 -6.90 -17.74 -21.96
C MET A 358 -6.28 -16.66 -22.85
N SER A 359 -5.26 -17.03 -23.62
CA SER A 359 -4.87 -16.24 -24.80
C SER A 359 -5.95 -16.40 -25.88
N LYS A 360 -6.38 -15.25 -26.41
CA LYS A 360 -7.44 -14.96 -27.37
C LYS A 360 -7.62 -16.03 -28.48
N LYS A 361 -8.78 -16.72 -28.50
CA LYS A 361 -9.43 -17.13 -29.75
C LYS A 361 -10.32 -15.99 -30.23
N THR A 362 -9.73 -14.91 -30.72
CA THR A 362 -10.44 -13.99 -31.61
C THR A 362 -9.95 -14.29 -33.02
N GLY A 363 -10.81 -14.94 -33.80
CA GLY A 363 -10.53 -15.30 -35.18
C GLY A 363 -10.35 -14.04 -36.03
N HIS A 364 -9.14 -13.82 -36.51
CA HIS A 364 -8.91 -13.19 -37.79
C HIS A 364 -7.88 -14.02 -38.53
N ALA A 365 -8.35 -14.74 -39.54
CA ALA A 365 -7.50 -15.41 -40.50
C ALA A 365 -6.69 -14.35 -41.26
N LYS A 366 -5.36 -14.44 -41.20
CA LYS A 366 -4.46 -13.94 -42.23
C LYS A 366 -3.56 -15.07 -42.70
N LEU A 367 -3.60 -15.30 -44.00
CA LEU A 367 -2.86 -16.30 -44.76
C LEU A 367 -1.37 -15.93 -44.89
N SER A 368 -0.51 -16.96 -44.90
CA SER A 368 0.86 -17.09 -45.51
C SER A 368 1.96 -16.10 -45.10
N GLN A 369 3.25 -16.40 -44.88
CA GLN A 369 4.22 -17.52 -44.89
C GLN A 369 5.58 -16.89 -44.42
N PRO A 370 6.76 -17.55 -44.35
CA PRO A 370 7.12 -18.81 -43.70
C PRO A 370 8.29 -18.66 -42.68
N LEU A 371 8.44 -19.69 -41.84
CA LEU A 371 9.61 -20.20 -41.10
C LEU A 371 10.87 -19.31 -40.99
N ASP A 372 11.09 -18.74 -39.80
CA ASP A 372 12.43 -18.53 -39.25
C ASP A 372 12.45 -18.95 -37.77
N GLY A 373 13.34 -19.90 -37.47
CA GLY A 373 13.49 -20.51 -36.16
C GLY A 373 14.19 -19.56 -35.19
N LEU A 374 13.40 -18.75 -34.48
CA LEU A 374 13.82 -18.08 -33.25
C LEU A 374 12.87 -18.51 -32.14
N THR A 375 13.37 -19.30 -31.20
CA THR A 375 12.71 -19.53 -29.91
C THR A 375 12.66 -18.22 -29.14
N TYR A 376 11.60 -17.44 -29.36
CA TYR A 376 11.27 -16.32 -28.50
C TYR A 376 10.95 -16.87 -27.11
N ALA A 377 11.70 -16.42 -26.10
CA ALA A 377 11.31 -16.61 -24.71
C ALA A 377 9.88 -16.05 -24.55
N PRO A 378 8.97 -16.74 -23.84
CA PRO A 378 7.62 -16.24 -23.66
C PRO A 378 7.68 -14.86 -23.00
N GLU A 379 7.13 -13.85 -23.68
CA GLU A 379 6.94 -12.51 -23.14
C GLU A 379 6.25 -12.63 -21.78
N PRO A 380 6.77 -11.96 -20.72
CA PRO A 380 6.17 -12.05 -19.40
C PRO A 380 4.71 -11.59 -19.46
N ASN A 381 3.82 -12.37 -18.83
CA ASN A 381 2.40 -12.04 -18.79
C ASN A 381 2.17 -10.60 -18.33
N PRO A 382 1.24 -9.86 -18.98
CA PRO A 382 0.99 -8.47 -18.64
C PRO A 382 0.53 -8.35 -17.17
N VAL A 383 1.17 -7.43 -16.43
CA VAL A 383 0.82 -7.10 -15.06
C VAL A 383 0.06 -5.77 -15.06
N PHE A 384 -1.18 -5.82 -14.59
CA PHE A 384 -2.03 -4.63 -14.48
C PHE A 384 -1.92 -4.04 -13.08
N HIS A 385 -1.88 -2.72 -12.97
CA HIS A 385 -1.76 -2.03 -11.69
C HIS A 385 -3.07 -1.36 -11.34
N ARG A 386 -3.73 -1.84 -10.28
CA ARG A 386 -5.00 -1.27 -9.82
C ARG A 386 -4.78 -0.27 -8.70
N TYR A 387 -5.35 0.92 -8.82
CA TYR A 387 -5.31 1.88 -7.72
C TYR A 387 -6.25 1.48 -6.58
N TYR A 388 -5.77 1.60 -5.36
CA TYR A 388 -6.55 1.49 -4.13
C TYR A 388 -6.14 2.57 -3.13
N HIS A 389 -7.13 3.12 -2.44
CA HIS A 389 -7.03 3.79 -1.16
C HIS A 389 -7.42 2.79 -0.06
N VAL A 390 -6.44 2.23 0.67
CA VAL A 390 -6.72 1.34 1.81
C VAL A 390 -7.00 2.17 3.06
N PHE A 391 -8.14 1.90 3.69
CA PHE A 391 -8.68 2.70 4.79
C PHE A 391 -8.07 2.31 6.12
N CYS A 392 -7.73 3.30 6.94
CA CYS A 392 -7.32 3.07 8.32
C CYS A 392 -8.54 2.83 9.24
N GLU A 393 -8.31 2.24 10.42
CA GLU A 393 -9.34 2.10 11.45
C GLU A 393 -10.06 3.42 11.74
N GLY A 394 -11.39 3.38 11.67
CA GLY A 394 -12.25 4.54 11.94
C GLY A 394 -12.36 5.55 10.80
N GLU A 395 -11.55 5.47 9.74
CA GLU A 395 -11.58 6.43 8.63
C GLU A 395 -12.92 6.42 7.89
N LEU A 396 -13.41 5.23 7.51
CA LEU A 396 -14.68 5.09 6.79
C LEU A 396 -15.85 5.64 7.63
N GLU A 397 -15.85 5.37 8.94
CA GLU A 397 -16.88 5.87 9.85
C GLU A 397 -16.83 7.39 9.97
N GLN A 398 -15.64 7.98 10.10
CA GLN A 398 -15.46 9.43 10.13
C GLN A 398 -15.92 10.09 8.82
N LEU A 399 -15.64 9.47 7.68
CA LEU A 399 -16.12 9.94 6.38
C LEU A 399 -17.65 9.92 6.31
N CYS A 400 -18.28 8.84 6.80
CA CYS A 400 -19.74 8.73 6.85
C CYS A 400 -20.37 9.76 7.79
N LYS A 401 -19.71 10.12 8.91
CA LYS A 401 -20.19 11.16 9.85
C LYS A 401 -20.27 12.56 9.25
N GLN A 402 -19.60 12.81 8.12
CA GLN A 402 -19.71 14.07 7.39
C GLN A 402 -20.99 14.17 6.55
N LEU A 403 -21.69 13.04 6.34
CA LEU A 403 -22.95 13.01 5.60
C LEU A 403 -24.09 13.54 6.49
N GLY A 404 -24.92 14.42 5.93
CA GLY A 404 -26.17 14.83 6.55
C GLY A 404 -27.25 13.75 6.48
N CYS A 405 -28.21 13.78 7.41
CA CYS A 405 -29.41 12.93 7.39
C CYS A 405 -29.15 11.42 7.37
N ILE A 406 -28.07 10.97 8.04
CA ILE A 406 -27.79 9.54 8.22
C ILE A 406 -27.52 9.19 9.67
N LYS A 407 -27.66 7.90 9.98
CA LYS A 407 -27.26 7.28 11.23
C LYS A 407 -26.33 6.11 10.92
N VAL A 408 -25.16 6.08 11.53
CA VAL A 408 -24.28 4.91 11.51
C VAL A 408 -24.87 3.86 12.45
N GLN A 409 -25.46 2.78 11.90
CA GLN A 409 -26.00 1.69 12.72
C GLN A 409 -24.90 0.78 13.27
N ARG A 410 -23.89 0.50 12.44
CA ARG A 410 -22.81 -0.42 12.79
C ARG A 410 -21.56 -0.10 11.98
N SER A 411 -20.41 -0.13 12.64
CA SER A 411 -19.07 -0.01 12.05
C SER A 411 -18.24 -1.19 12.55
N TYR A 412 -17.61 -1.95 11.66
CA TYR A 412 -16.92 -3.19 12.03
C TYR A 412 -15.85 -3.62 11.03
N TYR A 413 -14.93 -4.45 11.51
CA TYR A 413 -13.91 -5.12 10.71
C TYR A 413 -14.40 -6.50 10.23
N ASP A 414 -14.18 -6.83 8.96
CA ASP A 414 -14.45 -8.15 8.38
C ASP A 414 -13.33 -8.60 7.42
N GLN A 415 -12.47 -9.51 7.91
CA GLN A 415 -11.48 -10.23 7.10
C GLN A 415 -10.62 -9.34 6.18
N GLY A 416 -10.06 -8.25 6.71
CA GLY A 416 -9.23 -7.30 5.94
C GLY A 416 -10.00 -6.15 5.31
N ASN A 417 -11.24 -5.90 5.76
CA ASN A 417 -12.08 -4.82 5.28
C ASN A 417 -12.70 -4.04 6.44
N TRP A 418 -12.81 -2.73 6.28
CA TRP A 418 -13.65 -1.88 7.10
C TRP A 418 -15.04 -1.78 6.48
N CYS A 419 -16.05 -1.92 7.33
CA CYS A 419 -17.43 -2.08 6.90
C CYS A 419 -18.34 -1.17 7.71
N VAL A 420 -19.32 -0.55 7.06
CA VAL A 420 -20.31 0.29 7.74
C VAL A 420 -21.72 0.02 7.23
N VAL A 421 -22.68 -0.04 8.16
CA VAL A 421 -24.11 -0.02 7.87
C VAL A 421 -24.65 1.36 8.22
N LEU A 422 -25.19 2.05 7.23
CA LEU A 422 -25.82 3.36 7.36
C LEU A 422 -27.33 3.22 7.23
N GLU A 423 -28.08 4.07 7.91
CA GLU A 423 -29.52 4.23 7.78
C GLU A 423 -29.84 5.69 7.48
N LYS A 424 -30.61 5.95 6.43
CA LYS A 424 -31.09 7.30 6.12
C LYS A 424 -32.18 7.70 7.10
N GLN A 425 -32.06 8.89 7.70
CA GLN A 425 -33.03 9.42 8.65
C GLN A 425 -34.23 10.05 7.93
#